data_AF-A0A5C3NLG3-F1
#
_entry.id   AF-A0A5C3NLG3-F1
#
_cell.length_a   1.000
_cell.length_b   1.000
_cell.length_c   1.000
_cell.angle_alpha   90.00
_cell.angle_beta   90.00
_cell.angle_gamma   90.00
#
_symmetry.space_group_name_H-M   'P 1'
#
loop_
_entity.id
_entity.type
_entity.pdbx_description
1 polymer ?
#
loop_
_entity_poly.entity_id
_entity_poly.type
_entity_poly.pdbx_seq_one_letter_code
_entity_poly.pdbx_strand_id
1 'polypeptide(L)' 'FGLKDASLVHTQGFIDGKWVDAKDGGVIKVTNPATEEELGTIPEMGLEETKQ' A
#
# COMPACT_ATOMS: atom_id res chain seq x y z
N PHE A 1 -0.12 17.19 -6.42
CA PHE A 1 -0.56 15.84 -6.85
C PHE A 1 -1.73 15.94 -7.81
N GLY A 2 -1.46 15.94 -9.12
CA GLY A 2 -2.49 16.01 -10.17
C GLY A 2 -2.79 14.63 -10.74
N LEU A 3 -3.45 13.77 -9.95
CA LEU A 3 -3.96 12.49 -10.44
C LEU A 3 -5.31 12.73 -11.12
N LYS A 4 -5.48 12.23 -12.34
CA LYS A 4 -6.79 12.25 -13.04
C LYS A 4 -7.84 11.44 -12.27
N ASP A 5 -7.40 10.35 -11.64
CA ASP A 5 -8.23 9.48 -10.81
C ASP A 5 -7.48 9.15 -9.52
N ALA A 6 -7.93 9.75 -8.41
CA ALA A 6 -7.38 9.48 -7.08
C ALA A 6 -7.73 8.07 -6.59
N SER A 7 -8.75 7.43 -7.17
CA SER A 7 -9.18 6.07 -6.83
C SER A 7 -8.19 4.98 -7.26
N LEU A 8 -7.22 5.30 -8.11
CA LEU A 8 -6.16 4.35 -8.48
C LEU A 8 -5.13 4.16 -7.37
N VAL A 9 -5.06 5.10 -6.42
CA VAL A 9 -4.13 5.01 -5.30
C VAL A 9 -4.79 4.17 -4.21
N HIS A 10 -4.37 2.91 -4.13
CA HIS A 10 -4.75 2.02 -3.05
C HIS A 10 -3.54 1.76 -2.15
N THR A 11 -3.75 1.99 -0.87
CA THR A 11 -2.78 1.76 0.21
C THR A 11 -3.03 0.42 0.91
N GLN A 12 -3.64 -0.55 0.23
CA GLN A 12 -4.01 -1.87 0.75
C GLN A 12 -3.46 -2.95 -0.17
N GLY A 13 -3.21 -4.14 0.36
CA GLY A 13 -2.85 -5.31 -0.42
C GLY A 13 -4.10 -5.94 -1.05
N PHE A 14 -3.99 -6.47 -2.25
CA PHE A 14 -5.12 -7.14 -2.91
C PHE A 14 -4.92 -8.65 -2.82
N ILE A 15 -5.68 -9.32 -1.95
CA ILE A 15 -5.63 -10.78 -1.74
C ILE A 15 -7.03 -11.35 -1.98
N ASP A 16 -7.14 -12.39 -2.80
CA ASP A 16 -8.39 -13.12 -3.07
C ASP A 16 -9.58 -12.21 -3.45
N GLY A 17 -9.32 -11.18 -4.25
CA GLY A 17 -10.36 -10.24 -4.69
C GLY A 17 -10.73 -9.16 -3.65
N LYS A 18 -10.04 -9.11 -2.51
CA LYS A 18 -10.31 -8.16 -1.43
C LYS A 18 -9.10 -7.28 -1.16
N TRP A 19 -9.38 -6.01 -0.89
CA TRP A 19 -8.39 -5.10 -0.32
C TRP A 19 -8.26 -5.42 1.17
N VAL A 20 -7.04 -5.71 1.60
CA VAL A 20 -6.71 -6.09 2.96
C VAL A 20 -5.50 -5.30 3.44
N ASP A 21 -5.49 -4.94 4.71
CA ASP A 21 -4.34 -4.37 5.39
C ASP A 21 -3.43 -5.48 5.95
N ALA A 22 -2.17 -5.14 6.25
CA ALA A 22 -1.24 -6.07 6.90
C ALA A 22 -1.77 -6.45 8.29
N LYS A 23 -1.88 -7.75 8.59
CA LYS A 23 -2.33 -8.20 9.92
C LYS A 23 -1.40 -7.76 11.04
N ASP A 24 -0.11 -7.65 10.74
CA ASP A 24 0.92 -7.28 11.73
C ASP A 24 0.98 -5.76 11.96
N GLY A 25 0.21 -4.95 11.20
CA GLY A 25 0.27 -3.49 11.25
C GLY A 25 1.55 -2.89 10.66
N GLY A 26 2.43 -3.73 10.09
CA GLY A 26 3.59 -3.29 9.34
C GLY A 26 3.18 -2.47 8.11
N VAL A 27 3.77 -1.29 7.95
CA VAL A 27 3.52 -0.42 6.80
C VAL A 27 4.83 0.08 6.22
N ILE A 28 4.94 0.02 4.90
CA ILE A 28 6.07 0.56 4.14
C ILE A 28 5.68 1.95 3.66
N LYS A 29 6.46 2.96 4.06
CA LYS A 29 6.32 4.32 3.56
C LYS A 29 6.89 4.40 2.15
N VAL A 30 6.05 4.80 1.20
CA VAL A 30 6.45 5.07 -0.19
C VAL A 30 6.79 6.55 -0.27
N THR A 31 8.06 6.86 -0.52
CA THR A 31 8.55 8.22 -0.74
C THR A 31 8.88 8.45 -2.20
N ASN A 32 8.68 9.68 -2.69
CA ASN A 32 9.04 10.07 -4.04
C ASN A 32 10.56 10.26 -4.11
N PRO A 33 11.30 9.46 -4.89
CA PRO A 33 12.75 9.61 -4.98
C PRO A 33 13.20 10.92 -5.64
N ALA A 34 12.30 11.65 -6.30
CA ALA A 34 12.61 12.93 -6.94
C ALA A 34 12.36 14.17 -6.06
N THR A 35 11.48 14.07 -5.06
CA THR A 35 11.12 15.21 -4.18
C THR A 35 11.25 14.90 -2.69
N GLU A 36 11.58 13.66 -2.33
CA GLU A 36 11.59 13.11 -0.97
C GLU A 36 10.25 13.21 -0.22
N GLU A 37 9.17 13.57 -0.92
CA GLU A 37 7.83 13.66 -0.33
C GLU A 37 7.22 12.28 -0.10
N GLU A 38 6.54 12.11 1.04
CA GLU A 38 5.80 10.89 1.36
C GLU A 38 4.56 10.80 0.44
N LEU A 39 4.55 9.80 -0.45
CA LEU A 39 3.46 9.54 -1.39
C LEU A 39 2.30 8.79 -0.72
N GLY A 40 2.63 7.98 0.29
CA GLY A 40 1.66 7.21 1.07
C GLY A 40 2.31 6.02 1.77
N THR A 41 1.48 5.16 2.35
CA THR A 41 1.92 3.93 3.02
C THR A 41 1.25 2.73 2.35
N ILE A 42 1.96 1.62 2.21
CA ILE A 42 1.39 0.33 1.78
C ILE A 42 1.57 -0.68 2.91
N PRO A 43 0.67 -1.66 3.08
CA PRO A 43 0.83 -2.70 4.07
C PRO A 43 2.05 -3.56 3.74
N GLU A 44 2.89 -3.81 4.74
CA GLU A 44 3.98 -4.77 4.67
C GLU A 44 3.37 -6.18 4.76
N MET A 45 2.95 -6.71 3.62
CA MET A 45 2.28 -8.00 3.56
C MET A 45 3.31 -9.11 3.80
N GLY A 46 3.12 -9.84 4.89
CA GLY A 46 4.03 -10.86 5.36
C GLY A 46 3.77 -12.25 4.76
N LEU A 47 4.48 -13.23 5.31
CA LEU A 47 4.29 -14.65 5.00
C LEU A 47 2.88 -15.15 5.36
N GLU A 48 2.22 -14.53 6.34
CA GLU A 48 0.85 -14.86 6.75
C GLU A 48 -0.19 -14.41 5.73
N GLU A 49 -0.03 -13.23 5.13
CA GLU A 49 -0.87 -12.78 4.02
C GLU A 49 -0.67 -13.62 2.75
N THR A 50 0.56 -14.08 2.48
CA THR A 50 0.88 -14.89 1.29
C THR A 50 0.26 -16.29 1.33
N LYS A 51 -0.11 -16.79 2.52
CA LYS A 51 -0.69 -18.13 2.72
C LYS A 51 -2.22 -18.15 2.75
N GLN A 52 -2.87 -17.00 2.66
CA GLN A 52 -4.34 -16.87 2.75
C GLN A 52 -5.04 -17.21 1.43
#